data_AF-A0A7S1ZS46-F1
#
_entry.id   AF-A0A7S1ZS46-F1
#
_cell.length_a   1.000
_cell.length_b   1.000
_cell.length_c   1.000
_cell.angle_alpha   90.00
_cell.angle_beta   90.00
_cell.angle_gamma   90.00
#
_symmetry.space_group_name_H-M   'P 1'
#
loop_
_entity.id
_entity.type
_entity.pdbx_description
1 polymer ?
#
loop_
_entity_poly.entity_id
_entity_poly.type
_entity_poly.pdbx_seq_one_letter_code
_entity_poly.pdbx_strand_id
1 'polypeptide(L)'
;ERQRREDDERRRERADQEQREGLEVRRAREEIARWREEQFERMVRETEEARKRMRHIGKEKEAKAMAQKDMDDFGPKKMVEDVEAKKEEEHAAAASAKKAAKRRKARERQKAKKALERAEKEKNLKLAAVKKRKEESKLKCGACGEGILDCGFERLGVKFCSPKCARAGPGKNT
;
A
#
# COMPACT_ATOMS: atom_id res chain seq x y z
N GLU A 1 -14.94 -57.17 16.53
CA GLU A 1 -13.49 -56.91 16.45
C GLU A 1 -13.12 -56.04 15.25
N ARG A 2 -13.55 -56.39 14.02
CA ARG A 2 -13.34 -55.59 12.80
C ARG A 2 -13.70 -54.10 12.95
N GLN A 3 -14.89 -53.79 13.49
CA GLN A 3 -15.33 -52.42 13.71
C GLN A 3 -14.35 -51.58 14.56
N ARG A 4 -13.77 -52.17 15.61
CA ARG A 4 -12.81 -51.46 16.48
C ARG A 4 -11.52 -51.14 15.73
N ARG A 5 -11.05 -52.07 14.89
CA ARG A 5 -9.84 -51.86 14.06
C ARG A 5 -10.06 -50.73 13.05
N GLU A 6 -11.23 -50.69 12.40
CA GLU A 6 -11.59 -49.60 11.47
C GLU A 6 -11.71 -48.24 12.19
N ASP A 7 -12.28 -48.22 13.41
CA ASP A 7 -12.36 -47.00 14.22
C ASP A 7 -10.98 -46.49 14.67
N ASP A 8 -10.08 -47.40 15.04
CA ASP A 8 -8.70 -47.07 15.42
C ASP A 8 -7.89 -46.56 14.22
N GLU A 9 -8.07 -47.14 13.04
CA GLU A 9 -7.45 -46.68 11.79
C GLU A 9 -7.93 -45.26 11.43
N ARG A 10 -9.24 -45.02 11.46
CA ARG A 10 -9.81 -43.66 11.25
C ARG A 10 -9.33 -42.63 12.28
N ARG A 11 -8.99 -43.05 13.50
CA ARG A 11 -8.40 -42.14 14.51
C ARG A 11 -6.95 -41.80 14.16
N ARG A 12 -6.17 -42.77 13.70
CA ARG A 12 -4.77 -42.55 13.27
C ARG A 12 -4.71 -41.66 12.03
N GLU A 13 -5.54 -41.91 11.03
CA GLU A 13 -5.59 -41.08 9.82
C GLU A 13 -5.93 -39.62 10.12
N ARG A 14 -6.90 -39.38 11.03
CA ARG A 14 -7.24 -38.02 11.47
C ARG A 14 -6.08 -37.35 12.22
N ALA A 15 -5.40 -38.08 13.11
CA ALA A 15 -4.24 -37.54 13.82
C ALA A 15 -3.09 -37.18 12.87
N ASP A 16 -2.82 -38.03 11.86
CA ASP A 16 -1.80 -37.76 10.84
C ASP A 16 -2.19 -36.57 9.96
N GLN A 17 -3.47 -36.44 9.61
CA GLN A 17 -3.98 -35.29 8.87
C GLN A 17 -3.83 -33.99 9.68
N GLU A 18 -4.23 -33.98 10.96
CA GLU A 18 -4.07 -32.82 11.84
C GLU A 18 -2.59 -32.42 12.01
N GLN A 19 -1.67 -33.40 12.09
CA GLN A 19 -0.24 -33.11 12.13
C GLN A 19 0.26 -32.46 10.83
N ARG A 20 -0.17 -32.95 9.67
CA ARG A 20 0.20 -32.37 8.37
C ARG A 20 -0.33 -30.95 8.23
N GLU A 21 -1.60 -30.72 8.54
CA GLU A 21 -2.20 -29.40 8.53
C GLU A 21 -1.49 -28.45 9.51
N GLY A 22 -1.14 -28.92 10.71
CA GLY A 22 -0.37 -28.15 11.69
C GLY A 22 1.05 -27.79 11.22
N LEU A 23 1.70 -28.66 10.44
CA LEU A 23 3.00 -28.38 9.82
C LEU A 23 2.87 -27.35 8.70
N GLU A 24 1.85 -27.46 7.85
CA GLU A 24 1.59 -26.50 6.78
C GLU A 24 1.28 -25.10 7.33
N VAL A 25 0.45 -25.02 8.37
CA VAL A 25 0.14 -23.75 9.04
C VAL A 25 1.40 -23.12 9.64
N ARG A 26 2.29 -23.90 10.25
CA ARG A 26 3.58 -23.38 10.75
C ARG A 26 4.45 -22.83 9.63
N ARG A 27 4.62 -23.59 8.53
CA ARG A 27 5.38 -23.14 7.36
C ARG A 27 4.82 -21.84 6.78
N ALA A 28 3.50 -21.75 6.65
CA ALA A 28 2.85 -20.54 6.17
C ALA A 28 3.10 -19.34 7.10
N ARG A 29 3.09 -19.55 8.42
CA ARG A 29 3.40 -18.49 9.41
C ARG A 29 4.85 -18.02 9.31
N GLU A 30 5.79 -18.95 9.15
CA GLU A 30 7.21 -18.64 8.97
C GLU A 30 7.47 -17.88 7.66
N GLU A 31 6.80 -18.26 6.57
CA GLU A 31 6.87 -17.55 5.30
C GLU A 31 6.32 -16.12 5.42
N ILE A 32 5.18 -15.94 6.08
CA ILE A 32 4.62 -14.61 6.36
C ILE A 32 5.58 -13.78 7.21
N ALA A 33 6.22 -14.37 8.21
CA ALA A 33 7.19 -13.68 9.07
C ALA A 33 8.40 -13.19 8.26
N ARG A 34 9.00 -14.06 7.45
CA ARG A 34 10.12 -13.71 6.55
C ARG A 34 9.73 -12.60 5.58
N TRP A 35 8.56 -12.72 4.95
CA TRP A 35 8.09 -11.69 4.02
C TRP A 35 7.93 -10.33 4.72
N ARG A 36 7.37 -10.30 5.94
CA ARG A 36 7.23 -9.05 6.72
C ARG A 36 8.58 -8.42 7.05
N GLU A 37 9.56 -9.23 7.42
CA GLU A 37 10.92 -8.77 7.69
C GLU A 37 11.55 -8.17 6.43
N GLU A 38 11.45 -8.84 5.28
CA GLU A 38 11.92 -8.32 3.99
C GLU A 38 11.23 -7.00 3.59
N GLN A 39 9.92 -6.88 3.82
CA GLN A 39 9.20 -5.63 3.55
C GLN A 39 9.69 -4.50 4.47
N PHE A 40 9.93 -4.81 5.74
CA PHE A 40 10.41 -3.85 6.72
C PHE A 40 11.81 -3.36 6.36
N GLU A 41 12.74 -4.29 6.07
CA GLU A 41 14.08 -3.93 5.61
C GLU A 41 14.06 -3.05 4.37
N ARG A 42 13.21 -3.39 3.39
CA ARG A 42 13.09 -2.57 2.18
C ARG A 42 12.63 -1.16 2.51
N MET A 43 11.63 -1.01 3.37
CA MET A 43 11.14 0.29 3.83
C MET A 43 12.25 1.09 4.54
N VAL A 44 13.04 0.44 5.40
CA VAL A 44 14.17 1.07 6.08
C VAL A 44 15.20 1.58 5.08
N ARG A 45 15.61 0.74 4.10
CA ARG A 45 16.56 1.17 3.05
C ARG A 45 16.03 2.35 2.24
N GLU A 46 14.77 2.29 1.83
CA GLU A 46 14.13 3.38 1.07
C GLU A 46 14.08 4.69 1.87
N THR A 47 13.76 4.62 3.17
CA THR A 47 13.73 5.81 4.04
C THR A 47 15.13 6.37 4.29
N GLU A 48 16.15 5.52 4.46
CA GLU A 48 17.54 5.97 4.56
C GLU A 48 18.02 6.65 3.28
N GLU A 49 17.72 6.07 2.12
CA GLU A 49 18.04 6.68 0.82
C GLU A 49 17.33 8.03 0.65
N ALA A 50 16.04 8.11 0.99
CA ALA A 50 15.30 9.36 0.94
C ALA A 50 15.94 10.42 1.86
N ARG A 51 16.34 10.03 3.07
CA ARG A 51 17.03 10.92 4.03
C ARG A 51 18.39 11.38 3.50
N LYS A 52 19.15 10.51 2.83
CA LYS A 52 20.42 10.88 2.17
C LYS A 52 20.17 11.89 1.04
N ARG A 53 19.18 11.64 0.18
CA ARG A 53 18.80 12.57 -0.91
C ARG A 53 18.41 13.94 -0.38
N MET A 54 17.61 14.01 0.67
CA MET A 54 17.22 15.27 1.29
C MET A 54 18.42 16.04 1.87
N ARG A 55 19.40 15.35 2.47
CA ARG A 55 20.65 15.97 2.93
C ARG A 55 21.49 16.52 1.78
N HIS A 56 21.60 15.80 0.67
CA HIS A 56 22.31 16.30 -0.52
C HIS A 56 21.63 17.55 -1.10
N ILE A 57 20.30 17.55 -1.20
CA ILE A 57 19.54 18.72 -1.69
C ILE A 57 19.74 19.92 -0.75
N GLY A 58 19.76 19.70 0.56
CA GLY A 58 20.06 20.75 1.54
C GLY A 58 21.44 21.38 1.32
N LYS A 59 22.48 20.55 1.23
CA LYS A 59 23.86 21.01 0.96
C LYS A 59 23.99 21.74 -0.37
N GLU A 60 23.34 21.26 -1.43
CA GLU A 60 23.39 21.91 -2.74
C GLU A 60 22.70 23.28 -2.74
N LYS A 61 21.59 23.42 -2.00
CA LYS A 61 20.93 24.71 -1.81
C LYS A 61 21.76 25.69 -0.98
N GLU A 62 22.42 25.19 0.07
CA GLU A 62 23.30 25.99 0.91
C GLU A 62 24.54 26.47 0.14
N ALA A 63 25.17 25.59 -0.64
CA ALA A 63 26.28 25.95 -1.53
C ALA A 63 25.86 27.00 -2.58
N LYS A 64 24.67 26.88 -3.15
CA LYS A 64 24.11 27.89 -4.07
C LYS A 64 23.83 29.22 -3.37
N ALA A 65 23.36 29.20 -2.12
CA ALA A 65 23.12 30.41 -1.36
C ALA A 65 24.43 31.13 -0.97
N MET A 66 25.51 30.40 -0.67
CA MET A 66 26.84 30.98 -0.44
C MET A 66 27.41 31.57 -1.74
N ALA A 67 27.38 30.82 -2.84
CA ALA A 67 27.86 31.30 -4.14
C ALA A 67 27.09 32.53 -4.66
N GLN A 68 25.81 32.68 -4.28
CA GLN A 68 25.02 33.86 -4.62
C GLN A 68 25.39 35.07 -3.75
N LYS A 69 25.77 34.86 -2.48
CA LYS A 69 26.27 35.95 -1.61
C LYS A 69 27.62 36.49 -2.07
N ASP A 70 28.52 35.65 -2.59
CA ASP A 70 29.82 36.10 -3.13
C ASP A 70 29.69 36.91 -4.44
N MET A 71 28.55 36.81 -5.14
CA MET A 71 28.28 37.59 -6.37
C MET A 71 27.67 38.98 -6.10
N ASP A 72 27.17 39.25 -4.89
CA ASP A 72 26.60 40.55 -4.50
C ASP A 72 27.64 41.49 -3.84
N ASP A 73 28.87 41.04 -3.57
CA ASP A 73 29.93 41.84 -2.91
C ASP A 73 31.01 42.40 -3.87
N PHE A 74 31.06 41.94 -5.12
CA PHE A 74 31.98 42.50 -6.13
C PHE A 74 31.23 43.30 -7.20
N GLY A 75 31.40 44.62 -7.14
CA GLY A 75 30.91 45.56 -8.14
C GLY A 75 31.35 45.26 -9.58
N PRO A 76 30.74 45.91 -10.58
CA PRO A 76 30.82 45.48 -11.96
C PRO A 76 32.20 45.77 -12.54
N LYS A 77 33.01 44.72 -12.77
CA LYS A 77 34.18 44.80 -13.64
C LYS A 77 34.03 43.85 -14.82
N LYS A 78 33.87 44.47 -16.00
CA LYS A 78 34.10 43.90 -17.33
C LYS A 78 35.31 42.95 -17.30
N MET A 79 35.16 41.74 -17.83
CA MET A 79 35.97 41.26 -18.95
C MET A 79 35.17 40.22 -19.73
N VAL A 80 35.09 40.47 -21.02
CA VAL A 80 34.54 39.59 -22.07
C VAL A 80 35.75 39.00 -22.79
N GLU A 81 35.52 37.88 -23.47
CA GLU A 81 36.43 37.11 -24.32
C GLU A 81 37.15 35.94 -23.62
N ASP A 82 37.17 34.81 -24.33
CA ASP A 82 37.68 33.46 -23.98
C ASP A 82 36.74 32.44 -23.31
N VAL A 83 35.41 32.51 -23.53
CA VAL A 83 34.47 31.44 -23.10
C VAL A 83 33.40 31.11 -24.17
N GLU A 84 33.76 31.09 -25.45
CA GLU A 84 32.80 30.68 -26.51
C GLU A 84 33.04 29.25 -27.03
N ALA A 85 34.27 28.71 -26.98
CA ALA A 85 34.54 27.37 -27.53
C ALA A 85 34.20 26.19 -26.59
N LYS A 86 34.06 26.39 -25.27
CA LYS A 86 33.68 25.32 -24.31
C LYS A 86 32.20 25.25 -23.96
N LYS A 87 31.40 26.25 -24.34
CA LYS A 87 29.97 26.35 -23.98
C LYS A 87 29.05 25.53 -24.87
N GLU A 88 29.44 25.24 -26.11
CA GLU A 88 28.55 24.55 -27.07
C GLU A 88 28.45 23.03 -26.83
N GLU A 89 29.52 22.35 -26.37
CA GLU A 89 29.46 20.92 -26.04
C GLU A 89 28.69 20.62 -24.72
N GLU A 90 28.83 21.47 -23.69
CA GLU A 90 28.08 21.29 -22.43
C GLU A 90 26.57 21.56 -22.60
N HIS A 91 26.18 22.44 -23.52
CA HIS A 91 24.77 22.75 -23.78
C HIS A 91 24.04 21.59 -24.46
N ALA A 92 24.70 20.83 -25.35
CA ALA A 92 24.10 19.67 -26.01
C ALA A 92 23.91 18.48 -25.05
N ALA A 93 24.89 18.22 -24.17
CA ALA A 93 24.80 17.18 -23.14
C ALA A 93 23.75 17.52 -22.06
N ALA A 94 23.65 18.79 -21.64
CA ALA A 94 22.63 19.22 -20.68
C ALA A 94 21.21 19.15 -21.25
N ALA A 95 21.02 19.41 -22.55
CA ALA A 95 19.71 19.33 -23.19
C ALA A 95 19.21 17.88 -23.34
N SER A 96 20.08 16.92 -23.63
CA SER A 96 19.74 15.50 -23.72
C SER A 96 19.41 14.90 -22.33
N ALA A 97 20.17 15.26 -21.30
CA ALA A 97 19.92 14.87 -19.91
C ALA A 97 18.57 15.42 -19.39
N LYS A 98 18.23 16.69 -19.69
CA LYS A 98 16.93 17.29 -19.33
C LYS A 98 15.76 16.59 -20.03
N LYS A 99 15.91 16.20 -21.30
CA LYS A 99 14.88 15.42 -22.03
C LYS A 99 14.70 14.01 -21.44
N ALA A 100 15.80 13.33 -21.09
CA ALA A 100 15.74 12.02 -20.43
C ALA A 100 15.09 12.09 -19.03
N ALA A 101 15.43 13.11 -18.23
CA ALA A 101 14.83 13.35 -16.92
C ALA A 101 13.32 13.63 -17.00
N LYS A 102 12.88 14.46 -17.97
CA LYS A 102 11.45 14.70 -18.22
C LYS A 102 10.71 13.41 -18.60
N ARG A 103 11.30 12.57 -19.46
CA ARG A 103 10.72 11.27 -19.86
C ARG A 103 10.61 10.29 -18.69
N ARG A 104 11.62 10.21 -17.82
CA ARG A 104 11.57 9.38 -16.59
C ARG A 104 10.47 9.86 -15.65
N LYS A 105 10.39 11.16 -15.37
CA LYS A 105 9.35 11.76 -14.51
C LYS A 105 7.93 11.54 -15.06
N ALA A 106 7.75 11.60 -16.38
CA ALA A 106 6.47 11.29 -17.00
C ALA A 106 6.07 9.82 -16.85
N ARG A 107 7.01 8.89 -17.05
CA ARG A 107 6.79 7.44 -16.86
C ARG A 107 6.46 7.10 -15.40
N GLU A 108 7.16 7.70 -14.45
CA GLU A 108 6.90 7.56 -13.00
C GLU A 108 5.49 8.03 -12.64
N ARG A 109 5.08 9.22 -13.11
CA ARG A 109 3.72 9.75 -12.90
C ARG A 109 2.65 8.84 -13.51
N GLN A 110 2.91 8.27 -14.68
CA GLN A 110 1.96 7.36 -15.34
C GLN A 110 1.84 6.02 -14.60
N LYS A 111 2.95 5.48 -14.07
CA LYS A 111 2.94 4.30 -13.21
C LYS A 111 2.18 4.56 -11.91
N ALA A 112 2.43 5.68 -11.24
CA ALA A 112 1.72 6.07 -10.02
C ALA A 112 0.21 6.24 -10.26
N LYS A 113 -0.20 6.89 -11.36
CA LYS A 113 -1.61 7.01 -11.73
C LYS A 113 -2.27 5.65 -11.96
N LYS A 114 -1.62 4.74 -12.69
CA LYS A 114 -2.15 3.38 -12.92
C LYS A 114 -2.25 2.56 -11.63
N ALA A 115 -1.32 2.74 -10.70
CA ALA A 115 -1.36 2.07 -9.40
C ALA A 115 -2.56 2.54 -8.55
N LEU A 116 -2.81 3.86 -8.52
CA LEU A 116 -3.98 4.43 -7.84
C LEU A 116 -5.29 3.96 -8.47
N GLU A 117 -5.39 4.00 -9.80
CA GLU A 117 -6.59 3.54 -10.51
C GLU A 117 -6.89 2.05 -10.25
N ARG A 118 -5.86 1.21 -10.17
CA ARG A 118 -6.02 -0.21 -9.79
C ARG A 118 -6.51 -0.37 -8.34
N ALA A 119 -5.93 0.39 -7.41
CA ALA A 119 -6.34 0.34 -6.01
C ALA A 119 -7.79 0.82 -5.82
N GLU A 120 -8.23 1.85 -6.55
CA GLU A 120 -9.61 2.32 -6.53
C GLU A 120 -10.58 1.30 -7.15
N LYS A 121 -10.22 0.70 -8.29
CA LYS A 121 -11.01 -0.37 -8.89
C LYS A 121 -11.17 -1.56 -7.95
N GLU A 122 -10.09 -1.98 -7.28
CA GLU A 122 -10.15 -3.08 -6.32
C GLU A 122 -11.04 -2.76 -5.10
N LYS A 123 -10.94 -1.53 -4.56
CA LYS A 123 -11.83 -1.06 -3.49
C LYS A 123 -13.29 -1.07 -3.94
N ASN A 124 -13.58 -0.57 -5.14
CA ASN A 124 -14.94 -0.53 -5.67
C ASN A 124 -15.49 -1.94 -5.91
N LEU A 125 -14.68 -2.87 -6.43
CA LEU A 125 -15.07 -4.28 -6.60
C LEU A 125 -15.37 -4.93 -5.25
N LYS A 126 -14.54 -4.69 -4.23
CA LYS A 126 -14.77 -5.21 -2.87
C LYS A 126 -16.07 -4.64 -2.27
N LEU A 127 -16.32 -3.34 -2.40
CA LEU A 127 -17.55 -2.71 -1.93
C LEU A 127 -18.78 -3.23 -2.67
N ALA A 128 -18.70 -3.42 -3.99
CA ALA A 128 -19.78 -3.98 -4.79
C ALA A 128 -20.08 -5.44 -4.39
N ALA A 129 -19.05 -6.26 -4.17
CA ALA A 129 -19.22 -7.63 -3.69
C ALA A 129 -19.89 -7.68 -2.32
N VAL A 130 -19.48 -6.80 -1.40
CA VAL A 130 -20.11 -6.69 -0.06
C VAL A 130 -21.58 -6.28 -0.17
N LYS A 131 -21.91 -5.29 -1.02
CA LYS A 131 -23.30 -4.88 -1.26
C LYS A 131 -24.15 -6.03 -1.80
N LYS A 132 -23.66 -6.72 -2.84
CA LYS A 132 -24.37 -7.86 -3.43
C LYS A 132 -24.64 -8.95 -2.38
N ARG A 133 -23.65 -9.30 -1.56
CA ARG A 133 -23.84 -10.28 -0.48
C ARG A 133 -24.85 -9.80 0.58
N LYS A 134 -24.93 -8.50 0.85
CA LYS A 134 -25.94 -7.93 1.77
C LYS A 134 -27.34 -7.97 1.16
N GLU A 135 -27.47 -7.78 -0.15
CA GLU A 135 -28.76 -7.90 -0.85
C GLU A 135 -29.27 -9.34 -0.82
N GLU A 136 -28.37 -10.31 -1.08
CA GLU A 136 -28.65 -11.75 -1.07
C GLU A 136 -28.91 -12.34 0.32
N SER A 137 -28.52 -11.64 1.40
CA SER A 137 -28.72 -12.15 2.75
C SER A 137 -30.20 -12.22 3.13
N LYS A 138 -30.61 -13.38 3.63
CA LYS A 138 -31.96 -13.68 4.15
C LYS A 138 -32.27 -12.92 5.44
N LEU A 139 -31.24 -12.58 6.23
CA LEU A 139 -31.39 -11.86 7.48
C LEU A 139 -31.20 -10.36 7.23
N LYS A 140 -32.23 -9.57 7.50
CA LYS A 140 -32.16 -8.10 7.38
C LYS A 140 -31.92 -7.45 8.75
N CYS A 141 -31.15 -6.37 8.74
CA CYS A 141 -30.90 -5.58 9.94
C CYS A 141 -32.16 -4.81 10.33
N GLY A 142 -32.60 -4.96 11.58
CA GLY A 142 -33.79 -4.25 12.08
C GLY A 142 -33.65 -2.73 12.11
N ALA A 143 -32.44 -2.16 12.06
CA ALA A 143 -32.24 -0.71 12.04
C ALA A 143 -32.19 -0.11 10.63
N CYS A 144 -31.34 -0.66 9.74
CA CYS A 144 -31.10 -0.09 8.41
C CYS A 144 -31.72 -0.88 7.25
N GLY A 145 -32.33 -2.04 7.51
CA GLY A 145 -32.93 -2.90 6.48
C GLY A 145 -31.93 -3.63 5.57
N GLU A 146 -30.64 -3.29 5.62
CA GLU A 146 -29.60 -4.01 4.86
C GLU A 146 -29.44 -5.45 5.37
N GLY A 147 -29.03 -6.37 4.48
CA GLY A 147 -28.77 -7.74 4.90
C GLY A 147 -27.51 -7.91 5.74
N ILE A 148 -27.52 -8.93 6.59
CA ILE A 148 -26.47 -9.27 7.55
C ILE A 148 -25.59 -10.35 6.93
N LEU A 149 -24.29 -10.09 6.80
CA LEU A 149 -23.34 -11.01 6.14
C LEU A 149 -22.88 -12.17 7.03
N ASP A 150 -22.87 -11.96 8.34
CA ASP A 150 -22.39 -12.92 9.34
C ASP A 150 -23.52 -13.23 10.35
N CYS A 151 -23.18 -13.58 11.58
CA CYS A 151 -24.14 -13.89 12.65
C CYS A 151 -24.97 -12.68 13.10
N GLY A 152 -24.49 -11.45 12.83
CA GLY A 152 -25.10 -10.21 13.28
C GLY A 152 -25.01 -9.99 14.79
N PHE A 153 -25.52 -8.85 15.25
CA PHE A 153 -25.70 -8.54 16.67
C PHE A 153 -27.17 -8.69 17.02
N GLU A 154 -27.49 -9.47 18.04
CA GLU A 154 -28.87 -9.65 18.49
C GLU A 154 -29.15 -8.80 19.73
N ARG A 155 -30.27 -8.07 19.71
CA ARG A 155 -30.75 -7.31 20.86
C ARG A 155 -32.27 -7.37 20.90
N LEU A 156 -32.83 -7.88 22.00
CA LEU A 156 -34.27 -8.03 22.22
C LEU A 156 -34.97 -8.82 21.09
N GLY A 157 -34.35 -9.92 20.62
CA GLY A 157 -34.91 -10.77 19.56
C GLY A 157 -34.82 -10.19 18.14
N VAL A 158 -34.19 -9.02 17.96
CA VAL A 158 -33.97 -8.39 16.64
C VAL A 158 -32.49 -8.45 16.29
N LYS A 159 -32.18 -8.80 15.03
CA LYS A 159 -30.80 -8.85 14.52
C LYS A 159 -30.36 -7.55 13.84
N PHE A 160 -29.11 -7.18 14.04
CA PHE A 160 -28.49 -5.94 13.56
C PHE A 160 -27.16 -6.21 12.87
N CYS A 161 -26.83 -5.45 11.83
CA CYS A 161 -25.57 -5.62 11.08
C CYS A 161 -24.34 -5.06 11.81
N SER A 162 -24.53 -4.23 12.84
CA SER A 162 -23.44 -3.63 13.61
C SER A 162 -23.88 -3.23 15.02
N PRO A 163 -22.93 -3.01 15.97
CA PRO A 163 -23.25 -2.47 17.30
C PRO A 163 -23.86 -1.08 17.25
N LYS A 164 -23.57 -0.29 16.21
CA LYS A 164 -24.17 1.03 16.00
C LYS A 164 -25.65 0.91 15.66
N CYS A 165 -25.99 0.01 14.73
CA CYS A 165 -27.37 -0.31 14.38
C CYS A 165 -28.14 -0.91 15.57
N ALA A 166 -27.50 -1.79 16.34
CA ALA A 166 -28.09 -2.32 17.57
C ALA A 166 -28.42 -1.19 18.55
N ARG A 167 -27.50 -0.25 18.81
CA ARG A 167 -27.74 0.90 19.71
C ARG A 167 -28.86 1.82 19.23
N ALA A 168 -28.92 2.12 17.94
CA ALA A 168 -29.97 2.94 17.34
C ALA A 168 -31.37 2.33 17.51
N GLY A 169 -31.46 1.01 17.68
CA GLY A 169 -32.71 0.28 17.81
C GLY A 169 -33.34 -0.04 16.46
N PRO A 170 -34.42 -0.84 16.46
CA PRO A 170 -35.15 -1.13 15.23
C PRO A 170 -35.69 0.18 14.65
N GLY A 171 -35.37 0.45 13.39
CA GLY A 171 -35.87 1.61 12.68
C GLY A 171 -37.36 1.44 12.47
N LYS A 172 -38.15 2.47 12.77
CA LYS A 172 -39.57 2.53 12.43
C LYS A 172 -39.72 2.76 10.92
N ASN A 173 -39.28 1.82 10.08
CA ASN A 173 -39.57 1.88 8.66
C ASN A 173 -40.91 1.18 8.43
N THR A 174 -41.98 1.97 8.62
CA THR A 174 -43.26 1.83 7.90
C THR A 174 -43.07 2.08 6.42
#